data_AF-A0A950AQU9-F1
#
_entry.id   AF-A0A950AQU9-F1
#
_cell.length_a   1.000
_cell.length_b   1.000
_cell.length_c   1.000
_cell.angle_alpha   90.00
_cell.angle_beta   90.00
_cell.angle_gamma   90.00
#
_symmetry.space_group_name_H-M   'P 1'
#
loop_
_entity.id
_entity.type
_entity.pdbx_description
1 polymer ?
#
loop_
_entity_poly.entity_id
_entity_poly.type
_entity_poly.pdbx_seq_one_letter_code
_entity_poly.pdbx_strand_id
1 'polypeptide(L)'
;MTSWSWARYQSRRLSDWIEGTLEGRFRLTVNREKTRIVKLHLPGASLTFLGFTLRYDHDRFGRDRRYLNVVPSVKAQARAREKLRELTGPQRNFVPIPQMIHEVNRWLGGWGQYFL
;
A
#
# COMPACT_ATOMS: atom_id res chain seq x y z
N MET A 1 18.03 -1.08 0.72
CA MET A 1 17.04 -2.02 1.31
C MET A 1 16.14 -1.23 2.25
N THR A 2 14.83 -1.19 2.02
CA THR A 2 13.90 -0.51 2.94
C THR A 2 13.61 -1.43 4.11
N SER A 3 14.22 -1.18 5.26
CA SER A 3 13.93 -1.92 6.50
C SER A 3 12.71 -1.32 7.18
N TRP A 4 11.65 -2.12 7.33
CA TRP A 4 10.41 -1.74 8.01
C TRP A 4 10.20 -2.68 9.18
N SER A 5 10.16 -2.15 10.40
CA SER A 5 9.86 -2.93 11.61
C SER A 5 8.49 -2.52 12.15
N TRP A 6 7.54 -3.45 12.08
CA TRP A 6 6.21 -3.33 12.69
C TRP A 6 6.30 -3.73 14.17
N ALA A 7 6.45 -2.75 15.06
CA ALA A 7 6.44 -2.99 16.50
C ALA A 7 5.57 -1.93 17.19
N ARG A 8 4.74 -2.35 18.17
CA ARG A 8 4.02 -1.41 19.06
C ARG A 8 4.98 -0.47 19.80
N TYR A 9 6.23 -0.88 19.92
CA TYR A 9 7.34 -0.12 20.46
C TYR A 9 8.60 -0.41 19.62
N GLN A 10 9.10 0.56 18.86
CA GLN A 10 10.44 0.45 18.28
C GLN A 10 11.44 0.88 19.35
N SER A 11 12.12 -0.09 19.96
CA SER A 11 13.18 0.19 20.94
C SER A 11 14.43 0.67 20.20
N ARG A 12 15.19 1.58 20.84
CA ARG A 12 16.47 2.07 20.32
C ARG A 12 17.42 0.92 19.95
N ARG A 13 17.43 -0.14 20.78
CA ARG A 13 18.16 -1.39 20.55
C ARG A 13 17.83 -2.06 19.22
N LEU A 14 16.56 -2.07 18.80
CA LEU A 14 16.16 -2.69 17.54
C LEU A 14 16.61 -1.85 16.34
N SER A 15 16.47 -0.53 16.43
CA SER A 15 16.95 0.40 15.40
C SER A 15 18.46 0.31 15.25
N ASP A 16 19.21 0.36 16.36
CA ASP A 16 20.67 0.25 16.38
C ASP A 16 21.15 -1.09 15.79
N TRP A 17 20.43 -2.19 16.08
CA TRP A 17 20.76 -3.52 15.52
C TRP A 17 20.49 -3.59 14.01
N ILE A 18 19.36 -3.04 13.53
CA ILE A 18 19.03 -2.98 12.10
C ILE A 18 20.08 -2.16 11.35
N GLU A 19 20.44 -0.99 11.87
CA GLU A 19 21.42 -0.09 11.28
C GLU A 19 22.82 -0.73 11.26
N GLY A 20 23.28 -1.26 12.39
CA GLY A 20 24.57 -1.94 12.49
C GLY A 20 24.67 -3.16 11.57
N THR A 21 23.59 -3.92 11.40
CA THR A 21 23.57 -5.06 10.47
C THR A 21 23.59 -4.62 9.01
N LEU A 22 22.80 -3.61 8.64
CA LEU A 22 22.74 -3.11 7.26
C LEU A 22 24.04 -2.44 6.83
N GLU A 23 24.59 -1.57 7.67
CA GLU A 23 25.79 -0.79 7.34
C GLU A 23 27.06 -1.60 7.52
N GLY A 24 27.14 -2.43 8.58
CA GLY A 24 28.30 -3.27 8.84
C GLY A 24 28.39 -4.50 7.94
N ARG A 25 27.35 -5.36 7.97
CA ARG A 25 27.39 -6.67 7.28
C ARG A 25 27.09 -6.56 5.79
N PHE A 26 26.17 -5.68 5.41
CA PHE A 26 25.71 -5.57 4.02
C PHE A 26 26.23 -4.33 3.29
N ARG A 27 26.93 -3.41 3.98
CA ARG A 27 27.42 -2.13 3.43
C ARG A 27 26.32 -1.32 2.73
N LEU A 28 25.10 -1.39 3.23
CA LEU A 28 23.94 -0.66 2.72
C LEU A 28 23.62 0.50 3.65
N THR A 29 23.57 1.71 3.11
CA THR A 29 23.13 2.89 3.86
C THR A 29 21.62 3.00 3.89
N VAL A 30 21.06 3.26 5.07
CA VAL A 30 19.62 3.54 5.21
C VAL A 30 19.31 4.91 4.63
N ASN A 31 18.39 4.97 3.66
CA ASN A 31 17.89 6.25 3.17
C ASN A 31 16.93 6.85 4.22
N ARG A 32 17.40 7.87 4.94
CA ARG A 32 16.67 8.53 6.04
C ARG A 32 15.49 9.38 5.56
N GLU A 33 15.52 9.87 4.32
CA GLU A 33 14.38 10.59 3.73
C GLU A 33 13.19 9.66 3.48
N LYS A 34 13.46 8.38 3.19
CA LYS A 34 12.45 7.36 2.91
C LYS A 34 12.01 6.55 4.13
N THR A 35 12.75 6.66 5.24
CA THR A 35 12.56 5.80 6.43
C THR A 35 12.11 6.64 7.61
N ARG A 36 10.85 6.49 8.00
CA ARG A 36 10.27 7.20 9.16
C ARG A 36 9.47 6.25 10.04
N ILE A 37 9.47 6.52 11.34
CA ILE A 37 8.61 5.84 12.31
C ILE A 37 7.26 6.55 12.31
N VAL A 38 6.20 5.86 11.90
CA VAL A 38 4.83 6.41 11.92
C VAL A 38 4.08 5.88 13.13
N LYS A 39 3.68 6.78 14.03
CA LYS A 39 2.79 6.46 15.16
C LYS A 39 1.34 6.41 14.66
N LEU A 40 0.91 5.24 14.16
CA LEU A 40 -0.41 5.06 13.53
C LEU A 40 -1.60 5.34 14.47
N HIS A 41 -1.43 5.35 15.79
CA HIS A 41 -2.50 5.68 16.74
C HIS A 41 -2.88 7.17 16.75
N LEU A 42 -2.00 8.05 16.25
CA LEU A 42 -2.27 9.48 16.20
C LEU A 42 -3.35 9.78 15.14
N PRO A 43 -4.28 10.70 15.41
CA PRO A 43 -5.27 11.12 14.42
C PRO A 43 -4.60 11.56 13.11
N GLY A 44 -5.10 11.07 11.97
CA GLY A 44 -4.58 11.41 10.63
C GLY A 44 -3.29 10.70 10.22
N ALA A 45 -2.68 9.88 11.08
CA ALA A 45 -1.50 9.13 10.73
C ALA A 45 -1.83 8.00 9.74
N SER A 46 -1.01 7.88 8.69
CA SER A 46 -1.08 6.76 7.75
C SER A 46 0.31 6.38 7.24
N LEU A 47 0.44 5.11 6.87
CA LEU A 47 1.65 4.54 6.29
C LEU A 47 1.31 3.91 4.94
N THR A 48 2.03 4.27 3.89
CA THR A 48 1.88 3.64 2.57
C THR A 48 3.07 2.73 2.29
N PHE A 49 2.82 1.45 2.07
CA PHE A 49 3.84 0.43 1.81
C PHE A 49 3.32 -0.64 0.83
N LEU A 50 4.15 -1.06 -0.12
CA LEU A 50 3.82 -2.06 -1.17
C LEU A 50 2.49 -1.84 -1.90
N GLY A 51 2.09 -0.58 -2.05
CA GLY A 51 0.84 -0.23 -2.71
C GLY A 51 -0.38 -0.24 -1.79
N PHE A 52 -0.24 -0.53 -0.51
CA PHE A 52 -1.28 -0.41 0.52
C PHE A 52 -1.07 0.85 1.36
N THR A 53 -2.17 1.39 1.88
CA THR A 53 -2.19 2.41 2.91
C THR A 53 -2.82 1.83 4.17
N LEU A 54 -2.07 1.89 5.27
CA LEU A 54 -2.49 1.46 6.60
C LEU A 54 -2.81 2.71 7.43
N ARG A 55 -3.99 2.75 8.04
CA ARG A 55 -4.47 3.85 8.89
C ARG A 55 -5.47 3.34 9.92
N TYR A 56 -5.63 4.06 11.02
CA TYR A 56 -6.71 3.77 11.98
C TYR A 56 -7.95 4.58 11.61
N ASP A 57 -9.01 3.88 11.21
CA ASP A 57 -10.31 4.48 10.93
C ASP A 57 -11.26 4.24 12.11
N HIS A 58 -12.24 5.14 12.28
CA HIS A 58 -13.32 4.94 13.24
C HIS A 58 -14.19 3.75 12.82
N ASP A 59 -14.72 3.04 13.82
CA ASP A 59 -15.63 1.93 13.61
C ASP A 59 -16.78 2.30 12.67
N ARG A 60 -17.10 1.40 11.73
CA ARG A 60 -18.13 1.66 10.71
C ARG A 60 -19.54 1.72 11.31
N PHE A 61 -19.74 1.19 12.51
CA PHE A 61 -21.02 1.17 13.22
C PHE A 61 -21.10 2.21 14.33
N GLY A 62 -20.21 3.22 14.33
CA GLY A 62 -20.28 4.37 15.24
C GLY A 62 -19.86 4.07 16.68
N ARG A 63 -19.27 2.91 16.96
CA ARG A 63 -18.71 2.60 18.29
C ARG A 63 -17.46 3.44 18.53
N ASP A 64 -17.17 3.77 19.79
CA ASP A 64 -15.93 4.47 20.17
C ASP A 64 -14.72 3.53 20.16
N ARG A 65 -14.45 2.95 18.98
CA ARG A 65 -13.31 2.08 18.72
C ARG A 65 -12.72 2.45 17.38
N ARG A 66 -11.40 2.34 17.29
CA ARG A 66 -10.66 2.46 16.03
C ARG A 66 -10.10 1.11 15.65
N TYR A 67 -10.12 0.79 14.37
CA TYR A 67 -9.52 -0.43 13.84
C TYR A 67 -8.47 -0.07 12.80
N LEU A 68 -7.47 -0.95 12.66
CA LEU A 68 -6.47 -0.82 11.61
C LEU A 68 -7.15 -1.17 10.27
N ASN A 69 -7.34 -0.16 9.43
CA ASN A 69 -7.82 -0.31 8.07
C ASN A 69 -6.63 -0.41 7.12
N VAL A 70 -6.65 -1.43 6.26
CA VAL A 70 -5.65 -1.67 5.21
C VAL A 70 -6.36 -1.57 3.88
N VAL A 71 -6.00 -0.58 3.09
CA VAL A 71 -6.65 -0.30 1.80
C VAL A 71 -5.63 -0.13 0.69
N PRO A 72 -6.00 -0.30 -0.59
CA PRO A 72 -5.12 0.06 -1.69
C PRO A 72 -4.79 1.55 -1.63
N SER A 73 -3.51 1.87 -1.78
CA SER A 73 -3.02 3.25 -1.76
C SER A 73 -3.63 4.08 -2.86
N VAL A 74 -3.71 5.40 -2.66
CA VAL A 74 -4.23 6.34 -3.66
C VAL A 74 -3.55 6.16 -5.02
N LYS A 75 -2.23 5.92 -5.02
CA LYS A 75 -1.44 5.66 -6.23
C LYS A 75 -1.82 4.34 -6.91
N ALA A 76 -2.04 3.27 -6.13
CA ALA A 76 -2.50 1.99 -6.67
C ALA A 76 -3.90 2.12 -7.29
N GLN A 77 -4.81 2.83 -6.63
CA GLN A 77 -6.15 3.10 -7.17
C GLN A 77 -6.12 3.98 -8.42
N ALA A 78 -5.24 4.98 -8.48
CA ALA A 78 -5.08 5.83 -9.66
C ALA A 78 -4.61 5.02 -10.87
N ARG A 79 -3.60 4.15 -10.68
CA ARG A 79 -3.14 3.22 -11.72
C ARG A 79 -4.22 2.24 -12.16
N ALA A 80 -5.04 1.77 -11.22
CA ALA A 80 -6.18 0.90 -11.53
C ALA A 80 -7.20 1.61 -12.45
N ARG A 81 -7.55 2.86 -12.12
CA ARG A 81 -8.44 3.68 -12.94
C ARG A 81 -7.87 3.99 -14.32
N GLU A 82 -6.58 4.29 -14.39
CA GLU A 82 -5.86 4.49 -15.65
C GLU A 82 -5.92 3.24 -16.52
N LYS A 83 -5.67 2.06 -15.93
CA LYS A 83 -5.73 0.80 -16.66
C LYS A 83 -7.13 0.46 -17.18
N LEU A 84 -8.16 0.71 -16.37
CA LEU A 84 -9.55 0.57 -16.82
C LEU A 84 -9.85 1.51 -17.99
N ARG A 85 -9.38 2.76 -17.92
CA ARG A 85 -9.56 3.75 -18.99
C ARG A 85 -8.85 3.35 -20.28
N GLU A 86 -7.72 2.66 -20.22
CA GLU A 86 -7.08 2.06 -21.40
C GLU A 86 -7.93 0.93 -22.00
N LEU A 87 -8.45 0.04 -21.16
CA LEU A 87 -9.24 -1.12 -21.60
C LEU A 87 -10.60 -0.72 -22.20
N THR A 88 -11.18 0.39 -21.73
CA THR A 88 -12.49 0.90 -22.18
C THR A 88 -12.38 2.21 -22.98
N GLY A 89 -11.17 2.56 -23.42
CA GLY A 89 -10.92 3.84 -24.09
C GLY A 89 -11.44 3.89 -25.52
N PRO A 90 -11.55 5.09 -26.13
CA PRO A 90 -12.06 5.25 -27.51
C PRO A 90 -11.27 4.46 -28.57
N GLN A 91 -9.98 4.22 -28.31
CA GLN A 91 -9.11 3.41 -29.16
C GLN A 91 -9.51 1.93 -29.20
N ARG A 92 -10.46 1.49 -28.37
CA ARG A 92 -10.97 0.12 -28.34
C ARG A 92 -12.42 0.01 -28.82
N ASN A 93 -12.99 1.06 -29.43
CA ASN A 93 -14.37 1.05 -29.93
C ASN A 93 -14.65 -0.03 -30.98
N PHE A 94 -13.62 -0.53 -31.66
CA PHE A 94 -13.72 -1.63 -32.63
C PHE A 94 -13.74 -3.02 -31.98
N VAL A 95 -13.57 -3.12 -30.66
CA VAL A 95 -13.57 -4.39 -29.94
C VAL A 95 -15.01 -4.76 -29.58
N PRO A 96 -15.47 -5.99 -29.87
CA PRO A 96 -16.78 -6.45 -29.44
C PRO A 96 -16.96 -6.35 -27.92
N ILE A 97 -18.11 -5.84 -27.48
CA ILE A 97 -18.43 -5.64 -26.05
C ILE A 97 -18.16 -6.90 -25.20
N PRO A 98 -18.57 -8.13 -25.60
CA PRO A 98 -18.32 -9.31 -24.80
C PRO A 98 -16.82 -9.59 -24.57
N GLN A 99 -15.99 -9.31 -25.58
CA GLN A 99 -14.55 -9.47 -25.47
C GLN A 99 -13.94 -8.42 -24.53
N MET A 100 -14.39 -7.16 -24.62
CA MET A 100 -13.96 -6.09 -23.71
C MET A 100 -14.31 -6.43 -22.25
N ILE A 101 -15.52 -6.93 -21.99
CA ILE A 101 -15.95 -7.37 -20.65
C ILE A 101 -15.02 -8.47 -20.13
N HIS A 102 -14.68 -9.46 -20.95
CA HIS A 102 -13.79 -10.54 -20.55
C HIS A 102 -12.39 -10.05 -20.18
N GLU A 103 -11.83 -9.13 -20.96
CA GLU A 103 -10.52 -8.52 -20.68
C GLU A 103 -10.52 -7.71 -19.39
N VAL A 104 -11.55 -6.89 -19.17
CA VAL A 104 -11.74 -6.11 -17.93
C VAL A 104 -11.87 -7.04 -16.72
N ASN A 105 -12.73 -8.06 -16.81
CA ASN A 105 -12.94 -9.02 -15.72
C ASN A 105 -11.68 -9.80 -15.38
N ARG A 106 -10.92 -10.24 -16.39
CA ARG A 106 -9.63 -10.93 -16.18
C ARG A 106 -8.65 -10.03 -15.42
N TRP A 107 -8.53 -8.77 -15.83
CA TRP A 107 -7.62 -7.83 -15.18
C TRP A 107 -8.08 -7.50 -13.75
N LEU A 108 -9.36 -7.21 -13.56
CA LEU A 108 -9.95 -6.96 -12.24
C LEU A 108 -9.80 -8.14 -11.29
N GLY A 109 -9.93 -9.38 -11.80
CA GLY A 109 -9.71 -10.60 -11.01
C GLY A 109 -8.29 -10.66 -10.43
N GLY A 110 -7.27 -10.41 -11.26
CA GLY A 110 -5.88 -10.36 -10.81
C GLY A 110 -5.59 -9.20 -9.85
N TRP A 111 -6.18 -8.02 -10.12
CA TRP A 111 -6.02 -6.86 -9.25
C TRP A 111 -6.70 -7.08 -7.89
N GLY A 112 -7.91 -7.65 -7.88
CA GLY A 112 -8.65 -8.01 -6.69
C GLY A 112 -7.86 -9.01 -5.84
N GLN A 113 -7.32 -10.07 -6.42
CA GLN A 113 -6.56 -11.08 -5.68
C GLN A 113 -5.34 -10.52 -4.93
N TYR A 114 -4.76 -9.40 -5.38
CA TYR A 114 -3.65 -8.75 -4.68
C TYR A 114 -4.13 -7.75 -3.62
N PHE A 115 -5.27 -7.08 -3.82
CA PHE A 115 -5.68 -5.90 -3.05
C PHE A 115 -6.95 -6.07 -2.18
N LEU A 116 -7.74 -7.12 -2.41
CA LEU A 116 -9.04 -7.41 -1.80
C LEU A 116 -9.07 -8.83 -1.24
#